data_AF-A0A4P8GMS1-F1
#
_entry.id   AF-A0A4P8GMS1-F1
#
_cell.length_a   1.000
_cell.length_b   1.000
_cell.length_c   1.000
_cell.angle_alpha   90.00
_cell.angle_beta   90.00
_cell.angle_gamma   90.00
#
_symmetry.space_group_name_H-M   'P 1'
#
loop_
_entity.id
_entity.type
_entity.pdbx_description
1 polymer ?
#
loop_
_entity_poly.entity_id
_entity_poly.type
_entity_poly.pdbx_seq_one_letter_code
_entity_poly.pdbx_strand_id
1 'polypeptide(L)'
;MRAIWKGAIAFGLVNVPVKVYSATEDHDIGLHQVHNADGGRIRYQRRCEVCSEIVDYADIDKAYEEDGRTVILTRDELKSIPAESSHEIEVVQFVPSEQLDPIMFERSYYLEPDSKSPKAYVLLRRALEDTDRVAVVQFALREKTRLGALRIRDDVLVLQSLLWADEVREAAFPALETSVRISAQEREMSAALVDSMAGDFEPGQFTDDYQVQLRKLIDAKIEQGESLDTEQTFGAEAAEAGGGEVIDLMEALKRSLERKRGGGGAETSKADASPEDGEASPTKTTRAKATAATKAASTNTTAAKAPAKAPASKAAASKAPASKTPAKEPAAKEPAKSRRKGA
;
A
#
# COMPACT_ATOMS: atom_id res chain seq x y z
N MET A 1 -20.72 12.56 0.39
CA MET A 1 -19.87 11.85 1.38
C MET A 1 -20.41 10.44 1.61
N ARG A 2 -19.55 9.41 1.59
CA ARG A 2 -19.90 7.99 1.85
C ARG A 2 -19.11 7.49 3.06
N ALA A 3 -19.76 6.76 3.97
CA ALA A 3 -19.07 6.16 5.12
C ALA A 3 -18.07 5.10 4.64
N ILE A 4 -16.83 5.19 5.12
CA ILE A 4 -15.74 4.27 4.76
C ILE A 4 -15.53 3.15 5.78
N TRP A 5 -16.00 3.36 7.03
CA TRP A 5 -15.91 2.43 8.15
C TRP A 5 -17.00 2.76 9.16
N LYS A 6 -17.40 1.78 9.97
CA LYS A 6 -18.37 1.91 11.06
C LYS A 6 -17.88 1.10 12.25
N GLY A 7 -18.04 1.66 13.44
CA GLY A 7 -17.60 1.05 14.70
C GLY A 7 -17.97 1.94 15.88
N ALA A 8 -17.13 1.99 16.90
CA ALA A 8 -17.35 2.86 18.07
C ALA A 8 -16.04 3.41 18.66
N ILE A 9 -16.12 4.56 19.33
CA ILE A 9 -15.04 5.06 20.19
C ILE A 9 -15.17 4.39 21.55
N ALA A 10 -14.13 3.70 22.00
CA ALA A 10 -14.08 3.02 23.28
C ALA A 10 -13.17 3.81 24.24
N PHE A 11 -13.75 4.28 25.36
CA PHE A 11 -13.01 4.97 26.43
C PHE A 11 -13.40 4.38 27.79
N GLY A 12 -12.59 3.44 28.28
CA GLY A 12 -12.80 2.75 29.55
C GLY A 12 -14.10 1.93 29.57
N LEU A 13 -15.17 2.52 30.10
CA LEU A 13 -16.52 1.93 30.15
C LEU A 13 -17.54 2.65 29.24
N VAL A 14 -17.12 3.68 28.52
CA VAL A 14 -17.96 4.45 27.58
C VAL A 14 -17.70 3.95 26.16
N ASN A 15 -18.77 3.57 25.46
CA ASN A 15 -18.76 3.17 24.07
C ASN A 15 -19.64 4.14 23.26
N VAL A 16 -19.09 4.75 22.21
CA VAL A 16 -19.74 5.79 21.40
C VAL A 16 -19.79 5.34 19.93
N PRO A 17 -20.91 4.78 19.44
CA PRO A 17 -21.03 4.35 18.04
C PRO A 17 -20.86 5.49 17.05
N VAL A 18 -20.03 5.28 16.02
CA VAL A 18 -19.72 6.27 14.98
C VAL A 18 -19.58 5.66 13.57
N LYS A 19 -19.86 6.47 12.55
CA LYS A 19 -19.42 6.24 11.16
C LYS A 19 -18.26 7.17 10.83
N VAL A 20 -17.26 6.64 10.11
CA VAL A 20 -16.08 7.38 9.66
C VAL A 20 -16.28 7.77 8.19
N TYR A 21 -15.98 9.02 7.86
CA TYR A 21 -16.01 9.58 6.51
C TYR A 21 -14.67 10.26 6.17
N SER A 22 -14.27 10.30 4.90
CA SER A 22 -13.09 11.10 4.49
C SER A 22 -13.36 12.58 4.76
N ALA A 23 -12.43 13.28 5.41
CA ALA A 23 -12.51 14.75 5.57
C ALA A 23 -11.81 15.51 4.44
N THR A 24 -11.01 14.82 3.63
CA THR A 24 -10.37 15.32 2.42
C THR A 24 -10.87 14.54 1.20
N GLU A 25 -11.05 15.24 0.10
CA GLU A 25 -11.29 14.67 -1.24
C GLU A 25 -10.18 15.19 -2.17
N ASP A 26 -9.95 14.47 -3.27
CA ASP A 26 -8.90 14.79 -4.24
C ASP A 26 -9.50 15.62 -5.39
N HIS A 27 -8.80 16.64 -5.89
CA HIS A 27 -9.28 17.53 -6.94
C HIS A 27 -8.68 17.25 -8.32
N ASP A 28 -7.76 16.28 -8.44
CA ASP A 28 -7.08 15.95 -9.69
C ASP A 28 -8.05 15.47 -10.79
N ILE A 29 -7.81 15.91 -12.03
CA ILE A 29 -8.50 15.38 -13.21
C ILE A 29 -8.09 13.91 -13.44
N GLY A 30 -9.02 12.99 -13.20
CA GLY A 30 -8.81 11.56 -13.40
C GLY A 30 -8.56 11.19 -14.87
N LEU A 31 -7.30 10.91 -15.20
CA LEU A 31 -6.89 10.43 -16.52
C LEU A 31 -6.89 8.89 -16.59
N HIS A 32 -6.99 8.36 -17.82
CA HIS A 32 -6.92 6.93 -18.09
C HIS A 32 -5.84 6.64 -19.14
N GLN A 33 -5.18 5.48 -19.02
CA GLN A 33 -4.18 5.05 -19.99
C GLN A 33 -4.86 4.42 -21.22
N VAL A 34 -4.49 4.93 -22.39
CA VAL A 34 -4.89 4.42 -23.71
C VAL A 34 -3.66 4.09 -24.53
N HIS A 35 -3.79 3.12 -25.44
CA HIS A 35 -2.77 2.82 -26.44
C HIS A 35 -2.69 3.98 -27.44
N ASN A 36 -1.47 4.43 -27.74
CA ASN A 36 -1.23 5.70 -28.43
C ASN A 36 -1.50 5.68 -29.95
N ALA A 37 -1.72 4.50 -30.54
CA ALA A 37 -1.97 4.34 -31.97
C ALA A 37 -3.47 4.32 -32.34
N ASP A 38 -4.34 3.93 -31.41
CA ASP A 38 -5.77 3.68 -31.66
C ASP A 38 -6.72 4.24 -30.58
N GLY A 39 -6.19 4.72 -29.44
CA GLY A 39 -7.00 5.19 -28.32
C GLY A 39 -7.65 4.08 -27.47
N GLY A 40 -7.29 2.81 -27.68
CA GLY A 40 -7.83 1.67 -26.96
C GLY A 40 -7.42 1.65 -25.48
N ARG A 41 -8.38 1.43 -24.58
CA ARG A 41 -8.15 1.39 -23.12
C ARG A 41 -7.31 0.19 -22.71
N ILE A 42 -6.21 0.46 -22.00
CA ILE A 42 -5.27 -0.57 -21.55
C ILE A 42 -5.89 -1.35 -20.37
N ARG A 43 -5.89 -2.69 -20.47
CA ARG A 43 -6.26 -3.60 -19.38
C ARG A 43 -5.00 -4.27 -18.80
N TYR A 44 -4.92 -4.36 -17.48
CA TYR A 44 -3.85 -5.09 -16.79
C TYR A 44 -4.23 -6.54 -16.54
N GLN A 45 -3.30 -7.46 -16.79
CA GLN A 45 -3.40 -8.88 -16.43
C GLN A 45 -2.31 -9.20 -15.40
N ARG A 46 -2.61 -10.04 -14.41
CA ARG A 46 -1.62 -10.57 -13.46
C ARG A 46 -1.23 -11.95 -13.95
N ARG A 47 0.07 -12.24 -14.05
CA ARG A 47 0.57 -13.48 -14.65
C ARG A 47 1.60 -14.12 -13.72
N CYS A 48 1.47 -15.40 -13.45
CA CYS A 48 2.43 -16.12 -12.61
C CYS A 48 3.72 -16.39 -13.40
N GLU A 49 4.89 -16.08 -12.82
CA GLU A 49 6.18 -16.31 -13.49
C GLU A 49 6.52 -17.80 -13.64
N VAL A 50 6.01 -18.66 -12.74
CA VAL A 50 6.32 -20.10 -12.69
C VAL A 50 5.52 -20.89 -13.73
N CYS A 51 4.19 -20.74 -13.78
CA CYS A 51 3.34 -21.47 -14.73
C CYS A 51 2.97 -20.67 -15.99
N SER A 52 3.28 -19.35 -16.04
CA SER A 52 2.85 -18.45 -17.13
C SER A 52 1.33 -18.32 -17.29
N GLU A 53 0.52 -18.74 -16.32
CA GLU A 53 -0.94 -18.58 -16.36
C GLU A 53 -1.35 -17.18 -15.88
N ILE A 54 -2.50 -16.71 -16.37
CA ILE A 54 -3.14 -15.48 -15.86
C ILE A 54 -3.82 -15.86 -14.55
N VAL A 55 -3.52 -15.13 -13.47
CA VAL A 55 -4.05 -15.42 -12.13
C VAL A 55 -5.07 -14.35 -11.75
N ASP A 56 -6.25 -14.81 -11.35
CA ASP A 56 -7.31 -13.93 -10.92
C ASP A 56 -6.99 -13.25 -9.59
N TYR A 57 -7.63 -12.12 -9.27
CA TYR A 57 -7.36 -11.49 -7.97
C TYR A 57 -7.79 -12.38 -6.79
N ALA A 58 -8.70 -13.34 -7.00
CA ALA A 58 -9.11 -14.28 -5.97
C ALA A 58 -7.97 -15.18 -5.48
N ASP A 59 -7.03 -15.57 -6.35
CA ASP A 59 -6.09 -16.67 -6.10
C ASP A 59 -4.65 -16.17 -5.83
N ILE A 60 -4.52 -14.94 -5.33
CA ILE A 60 -3.25 -14.27 -5.02
C ILE A 60 -3.13 -14.03 -3.50
N ASP A 61 -2.32 -14.86 -2.85
CA ASP A 61 -1.87 -14.64 -1.48
C ASP A 61 -0.70 -13.64 -1.39
N LYS A 62 -0.36 -13.22 -0.17
CA LYS A 62 0.78 -12.31 0.07
C LYS A 62 2.03 -13.14 0.36
N ALA A 63 3.22 -12.58 0.14
CA ALA A 63 4.48 -13.20 0.51
C ALA A 63 5.42 -12.20 1.17
N TYR A 64 6.26 -12.70 2.08
CA TYR A 64 7.34 -11.96 2.75
C TYR A 64 8.66 -12.67 2.45
N GLU A 65 9.75 -11.92 2.25
CA GLU A 65 11.07 -12.47 1.99
C GLU A 65 12.11 -11.88 2.94
N GLU A 66 12.88 -12.75 3.61
CA GLU A 66 13.97 -12.37 4.52
C GLU A 66 15.09 -13.43 4.44
N ASP A 67 16.36 -13.00 4.36
CA ASP A 67 17.54 -13.87 4.19
C ASP A 67 17.43 -14.89 3.02
N GLY A 68 16.70 -14.56 1.96
CA GLY A 68 16.44 -15.49 0.84
C GLY A 68 15.50 -16.64 1.19
N ARG A 69 14.69 -16.51 2.25
CA ARG A 69 13.55 -17.39 2.57
C ARG A 69 12.26 -16.66 2.25
N THR A 70 11.43 -17.24 1.38
CA THR A 70 10.08 -16.75 1.11
C THR A 70 9.07 -17.43 2.03
N VAL A 71 8.30 -16.65 2.78
CA VAL A 71 7.15 -17.10 3.57
C VAL A 71 5.88 -16.64 2.87
N ILE A 72 5.03 -17.60 2.47
CA ILE A 72 3.70 -17.31 1.94
C ILE A 72 2.77 -17.06 3.13
N LEU A 73 1.90 -16.05 3.01
CA LEU A 73 0.94 -15.63 4.01
C LEU A 73 -0.45 -15.68 3.36
N THR A 74 -1.21 -16.73 3.68
CA THR A 74 -2.55 -16.90 3.11
C THR A 74 -3.54 -15.89 3.70
N ARG A 75 -4.61 -15.60 2.96
CA ARG A 75 -5.65 -14.66 3.45
C ARG A 75 -6.30 -15.07 4.76
N ASP A 76 -6.45 -16.35 5.03
CA ASP A 76 -7.12 -16.82 6.26
C ASP A 76 -6.17 -16.83 7.46
N GLU A 77 -4.86 -16.99 7.24
CA GLU A 77 -3.84 -16.71 8.26
C GLU A 77 -3.80 -15.22 8.62
N LEU A 78 -3.84 -14.32 7.62
CA LEU A 78 -3.85 -12.87 7.84
C LEU A 78 -5.09 -12.41 8.63
N LYS A 79 -6.29 -12.86 8.23
CA LYS A 79 -7.55 -12.59 8.96
C LYS A 79 -7.56 -13.11 10.40
N SER A 80 -6.71 -14.10 10.72
CA SER A 80 -6.62 -14.64 12.08
C SER A 80 -5.88 -13.71 13.05
N ILE A 81 -5.17 -12.70 12.54
CA ILE A 81 -4.48 -11.67 13.33
C ILE A 81 -5.54 -10.77 14.00
N PRO A 82 -5.68 -10.76 15.34
CA PRO A 82 -6.78 -10.05 16.01
C PRO A 82 -6.86 -8.55 15.68
N ALA A 83 -5.70 -7.95 15.39
CA ALA A 83 -5.55 -6.54 15.02
C ALA A 83 -6.26 -6.12 13.72
N GLU A 84 -6.57 -7.04 12.80
CA GLU A 84 -7.38 -6.73 11.61
C GLU A 84 -8.88 -6.60 11.93
N SER A 85 -9.33 -7.14 13.08
CA SER A 85 -10.75 -7.39 13.37
C SER A 85 -11.45 -6.34 14.24
N SER A 86 -10.71 -5.45 14.91
CA SER A 86 -11.31 -4.51 15.87
C SER A 86 -12.12 -3.41 15.18
N HIS A 87 -13.40 -3.34 15.50
CA HIS A 87 -14.31 -2.28 15.01
C HIS A 87 -14.43 -1.15 16.04
N GLU A 88 -13.33 -0.87 16.74
CA GLU A 88 -13.27 0.10 17.83
C GLU A 88 -12.08 1.06 17.66
N ILE A 89 -12.29 2.30 18.10
CA ILE A 89 -11.29 3.36 18.22
C ILE A 89 -11.01 3.47 19.72
N GLU A 90 -9.98 2.78 20.18
CA GLU A 90 -9.59 2.73 21.60
C GLU A 90 -8.87 4.02 22.00
N VAL A 91 -9.37 4.72 23.01
CA VAL A 91 -8.73 5.92 23.58
C VAL A 91 -7.64 5.50 24.58
N VAL A 92 -6.39 5.68 24.18
CA VAL A 92 -5.20 5.28 24.96
C VAL A 92 -4.89 6.32 26.04
N GLN A 93 -4.88 7.61 25.66
CA GLN A 93 -4.55 8.73 26.56
C GLN A 93 -5.07 10.06 26.00
N PHE A 94 -5.08 11.11 26.83
CA PHE A 94 -5.37 12.49 26.42
C PHE A 94 -4.11 13.34 26.55
N VAL A 95 -3.81 14.15 25.53
CA VAL A 95 -2.64 15.04 25.48
C VAL A 95 -3.04 16.47 25.10
N PRO A 96 -2.30 17.50 25.52
CA PRO A 96 -2.35 18.82 24.88
C PRO A 96 -2.07 18.71 23.38
N SER A 97 -2.73 19.54 22.57
CA SER A 97 -2.57 19.56 21.10
C SER A 97 -1.13 19.84 20.67
N GLU A 98 -0.43 20.71 21.39
CA GLU A 98 0.99 21.07 21.24
C GLU A 98 1.99 19.91 21.38
N GLN A 99 1.59 18.74 21.91
CA GLN A 99 2.46 17.56 22.03
C GLN A 99 2.45 16.68 20.76
N LEU A 100 1.61 16.99 19.77
CA LEU A 100 1.55 16.29 18.49
C LEU A 100 2.26 17.14 17.43
N ASP A 101 3.49 16.73 17.07
CA ASP A 101 4.24 17.39 16.00
C ASP A 101 3.44 17.32 14.68
N PRO A 102 3.24 18.44 13.97
CA PRO A 102 2.56 18.46 12.68
C PRO A 102 3.07 17.44 11.65
N ILE A 103 4.35 17.04 11.72
CA ILE A 103 4.93 16.02 10.82
C ILE A 103 4.30 14.63 10.99
N MET A 104 3.70 14.34 12.15
CA MET A 104 3.05 13.06 12.40
C MET A 104 1.67 12.92 11.74
N PHE A 105 1.05 14.02 11.31
CA PHE A 105 -0.32 13.99 10.81
C PHE A 105 -0.43 13.45 9.37
N GLU A 106 -1.20 12.37 9.20
CA GLU A 106 -1.61 11.83 7.89
C GLU A 106 -3.09 12.23 7.63
N ARG A 107 -3.93 11.32 7.14
CA ARG A 107 -5.27 11.64 6.62
C ARG A 107 -6.27 11.99 7.74
N SER A 108 -7.13 12.97 7.45
CA SER A 108 -8.23 13.38 8.33
C SER A 108 -9.56 12.74 7.95
N TYR A 109 -10.39 12.44 8.95
CA TYR A 109 -11.68 11.80 8.82
C TYR A 109 -12.72 12.44 9.75
N TYR A 110 -13.95 12.65 9.26
CA TYR A 110 -15.07 13.10 10.09
C TYR A 110 -15.78 11.91 10.75
N LEU A 111 -16.17 12.05 12.01
CA LEU A 111 -16.95 11.06 12.75
C LEU A 111 -18.40 11.53 12.92
N GLU A 112 -19.36 10.79 12.38
CA GLU A 112 -20.80 10.99 12.61
C GLU A 112 -21.28 10.06 13.74
N PRO A 113 -22.10 10.52 14.72
CA PRO A 113 -22.70 9.64 15.72
C PRO A 113 -23.70 8.65 15.11
N ASP A 114 -23.49 7.35 15.31
CA ASP A 114 -24.32 6.29 14.73
C ASP A 114 -25.21 5.59 15.76
N SER A 115 -26.01 6.37 16.48
CA SER A 115 -26.83 5.88 17.59
C SER A 115 -28.18 6.61 17.69
N LYS A 116 -29.16 5.98 18.36
CA LYS A 116 -30.50 6.56 18.58
C LYS A 116 -30.51 7.82 19.44
N SER A 117 -29.40 8.17 20.11
CA SER A 117 -29.26 9.38 20.90
C SER A 117 -27.80 9.85 20.87
N PRO A 118 -27.48 11.01 20.28
CA PRO A 118 -26.10 11.50 20.16
C PRO A 118 -25.51 11.97 21.51
N LYS A 119 -26.20 11.76 22.64
CA LYS A 119 -25.78 12.25 23.97
C LYS A 119 -24.35 11.85 24.34
N ALA A 120 -23.94 10.62 24.06
CA ALA A 120 -22.60 10.14 24.39
C ALA A 120 -21.51 10.81 23.52
N TYR A 121 -21.78 11.02 22.23
CA TYR A 121 -20.90 11.74 21.31
C TYR A 121 -20.77 13.23 21.69
N VAL A 122 -21.88 13.90 21.99
CA VAL A 122 -21.88 15.31 22.41
C VAL A 122 -21.21 15.49 23.77
N LEU A 123 -21.36 14.53 24.69
CA LEU A 123 -20.63 14.52 25.96
C LEU A 123 -19.11 14.39 25.73
N LEU A 124 -18.68 13.47 24.86
CA LEU A 124 -17.27 13.28 24.53
C LEU A 124 -16.67 14.51 23.84
N ARG A 125 -17.38 15.13 22.88
CA ARG A 125 -16.93 16.38 22.27
C ARG A 125 -16.76 17.46 23.32
N ARG A 126 -17.79 17.76 24.13
CA ARG A 126 -17.70 18.79 25.17
C ARG A 126 -16.59 18.51 26.18
N ALA A 127 -16.39 17.26 26.58
CA ALA A 127 -15.30 16.92 27.49
C ALA A 127 -13.90 17.19 26.91
N LEU A 128 -13.70 16.99 25.60
CA LEU A 128 -12.46 17.36 24.90
C LEU A 128 -12.32 18.90 24.74
N GLU A 129 -13.45 19.60 24.59
CA GLU A 129 -13.58 21.05 24.41
C GLU A 129 -13.27 21.80 25.73
N ASP A 130 -13.97 21.42 26.79
CA ASP A 130 -13.86 21.97 28.16
C ASP A 130 -12.47 21.71 28.80
N THR A 131 -11.69 20.76 28.28
CA THR A 131 -10.35 20.41 28.80
C THR A 131 -9.19 20.83 27.90
N ASP A 132 -9.45 21.32 26.68
CA ASP A 132 -8.45 21.57 25.63
C ASP A 132 -7.50 20.38 25.42
N ARG A 133 -8.05 19.22 25.07
CA ARG A 133 -7.28 17.98 24.86
C ARG A 133 -7.60 17.29 23.56
N VAL A 134 -6.59 16.57 23.06
CA VAL A 134 -6.68 15.60 21.98
C VAL A 134 -6.58 14.21 22.57
N ALA A 135 -7.48 13.30 22.18
CA ALA A 135 -7.37 11.90 22.54
C ALA A 135 -6.43 11.19 21.55
N VAL A 136 -5.36 10.59 22.06
CA VAL A 136 -4.54 9.64 21.29
C VAL A 136 -5.27 8.31 21.26
N VAL A 137 -5.50 7.78 20.06
CA VAL A 137 -6.30 6.58 19.83
C VAL A 137 -5.55 5.52 19.03
N GLN A 138 -5.94 4.26 19.20
CA GLN A 138 -5.58 3.17 18.30
C GLN A 138 -6.85 2.63 17.62
N PHE A 139 -6.77 2.34 16.32
CA PHE A 139 -7.90 1.85 15.53
C PHE A 139 -7.44 0.99 14.35
N ALA A 140 -8.26 0.04 13.91
CA ALA A 140 -8.00 -0.75 12.71
C ALA A 140 -8.72 -0.15 11.49
N LEU A 141 -7.99 0.12 10.41
CA LEU A 141 -8.53 0.61 9.15
C LEU A 141 -7.80 -0.02 7.96
N ARG A 142 -8.51 -0.83 7.16
CA ARG A 142 -7.99 -1.55 5.98
C ARG A 142 -6.79 -2.44 6.30
N GLU A 143 -7.01 -3.53 7.05
CA GLU A 143 -5.99 -4.56 7.38
C GLU A 143 -4.79 -4.03 8.20
N LYS A 144 -4.87 -2.81 8.76
CA LYS A 144 -3.78 -2.21 9.56
C LYS A 144 -4.30 -1.48 10.80
N THR A 145 -3.67 -1.74 11.94
CA THR A 145 -3.72 -0.85 13.10
C THR A 145 -3.01 0.45 12.80
N ARG A 146 -3.60 1.56 13.23
CA ARG A 146 -3.06 2.91 13.11
C ARG A 146 -3.15 3.62 14.45
N LEU A 147 -2.16 4.44 14.74
CA LEU A 147 -2.28 5.49 15.74
C LEU A 147 -3.11 6.65 15.17
N GLY A 148 -3.78 7.41 16.02
CA GLY A 148 -4.57 8.56 15.61
C GLY A 148 -4.74 9.62 16.68
N ALA A 149 -5.11 10.81 16.23
CA ALA A 149 -5.52 11.95 17.03
C ALA A 149 -7.02 12.17 16.85
N LEU A 150 -7.80 11.92 17.89
CA LEU A 150 -9.21 12.27 17.99
C LEU A 150 -9.31 13.68 18.60
N ARG A 151 -9.66 14.65 17.76
CA ARG A 151 -9.76 16.08 18.09
C ARG A 151 -11.11 16.66 17.67
N ILE A 152 -11.36 17.91 18.03
CA ILE A 152 -12.56 18.64 17.61
C ILE A 152 -12.25 19.45 16.34
N ARG A 153 -13.26 19.62 15.49
CA ARG A 153 -13.36 20.71 14.53
C ARG A 153 -14.81 21.15 14.47
N ASP A 154 -15.06 22.41 14.83
CA ASP A 154 -16.41 22.97 14.90
C ASP A 154 -17.33 22.07 15.77
N ASP A 155 -18.57 21.78 15.35
CA ASP A 155 -19.47 20.88 16.10
C ASP A 155 -19.14 19.38 16.01
N VAL A 156 -18.05 18.98 15.32
CA VAL A 156 -17.77 17.61 14.87
C VAL A 156 -16.45 17.06 15.45
N LEU A 157 -16.44 15.76 15.75
CA LEU A 157 -15.20 15.02 16.06
C LEU A 157 -14.46 14.62 14.78
N VAL A 158 -13.17 14.95 14.72
CA VAL A 158 -12.24 14.58 13.66
C VAL A 158 -11.28 13.53 14.19
N LEU A 159 -11.23 12.38 13.52
CA LEU A 159 -10.17 11.39 13.66
C LEU A 159 -9.10 11.69 12.60
N GLN A 160 -7.86 11.93 13.01
CA GLN A 160 -6.74 12.12 12.11
C GLN A 160 -5.72 10.99 12.32
N SER A 161 -5.34 10.27 11.26
CA SER A 161 -4.26 9.29 11.33
C SER A 161 -2.97 9.95 11.81
N LEU A 162 -2.20 9.22 12.63
CA LEU A 162 -0.82 9.56 12.97
C LEU A 162 0.13 8.52 12.36
N LEU A 163 1.28 8.98 11.90
CA LEU A 163 2.45 8.16 11.64
C LEU A 163 3.00 7.60 12.96
N TRP A 164 3.60 6.41 12.90
CA TRP A 164 4.36 5.86 14.03
C TRP A 164 5.70 6.58 14.17
N ALA A 165 6.29 6.57 15.38
CA ALA A 165 7.51 7.32 15.67
C ALA A 165 8.74 6.86 14.85
N ASP A 166 8.73 5.61 14.38
CA ASP A 166 9.73 5.00 13.50
C ASP A 166 9.46 5.23 11.99
N GLU A 167 8.27 5.68 11.61
CA GLU A 167 7.98 6.15 10.25
C GLU A 167 8.49 7.59 10.03
N VAL A 168 8.62 8.38 11.10
CA VAL A 168 9.18 9.75 11.06
C VAL A 168 10.71 9.70 11.00
N ARG A 169 11.29 10.25 9.93
CA ARG A 169 12.74 10.25 9.72
C ARG A 169 13.44 11.41 10.44
N GLU A 170 14.55 11.12 11.09
CA GLU A 170 15.43 12.14 11.70
C GLU A 170 16.11 13.01 10.63
N ALA A 171 16.15 14.33 10.86
CA ALA A 171 16.71 15.33 9.95
C ALA A 171 18.24 15.46 10.05
N ALA A 172 18.96 14.33 9.96
CA ALA A 172 20.41 14.26 10.12
C ALA A 172 21.17 14.78 8.89
N PHE A 173 21.34 16.10 8.78
CA PHE A 173 22.02 16.77 7.66
C PHE A 173 23.35 17.44 8.11
N PRO A 174 24.54 16.92 7.72
CA PRO A 174 25.84 17.48 8.13
C PRO A 174 26.07 18.95 7.75
N ALA A 175 25.35 19.47 6.75
CA ALA A 175 25.39 20.89 6.40
C ALA A 175 24.89 21.80 7.55
N LEU A 176 23.98 21.32 8.39
CA LEU A 176 23.41 22.06 9.53
C LEU A 176 24.37 22.12 10.74
N GLU A 177 25.36 21.23 10.81
CA GLU A 177 26.40 21.25 11.84
C GLU A 177 27.45 22.36 11.61
N THR A 178 27.44 22.98 10.42
CA THR A 178 28.40 24.03 10.07
C THR A 178 28.02 25.35 10.72
N SER A 179 28.82 25.79 11.70
CA SER A 179 28.60 27.06 12.41
C SER A 179 28.85 28.30 11.53
N VAL A 180 27.79 28.82 10.92
CA VAL A 180 27.80 30.09 10.18
C VAL A 180 27.58 31.27 11.14
N ARG A 181 28.33 32.37 10.95
CA ARG A 181 28.09 33.64 11.66
C ARG A 181 27.20 34.54 10.81
N ILE A 182 26.17 35.11 11.44
CA ILE A 182 25.24 36.08 10.84
C ILE A 182 25.33 37.35 11.69
N SER A 183 25.49 38.52 11.06
CA SER A 183 25.52 39.80 11.77
C SER A 183 24.11 40.28 12.17
N ALA A 184 24.05 41.22 13.12
CA ALA A 184 22.78 41.85 13.50
C ALA A 184 22.11 42.56 12.30
N GLN A 185 22.89 43.25 11.46
CA GLN A 185 22.39 43.99 10.31
C GLN A 185 21.82 43.08 9.21
N GLU A 186 22.47 41.94 8.92
CA GLU A 186 21.93 40.95 7.98
C GLU A 186 20.61 40.35 8.50
N ARG A 187 20.52 40.08 9.81
CA ARG A 187 19.31 39.57 10.44
C ARG A 187 18.17 40.59 10.44
N GLU A 188 18.47 41.85 10.73
CA GLU A 188 17.51 42.96 10.72
C GLU A 188 16.96 43.23 9.31
N MET A 189 17.84 43.29 8.30
CA MET A 189 17.45 43.43 6.89
C MET A 189 16.60 42.24 6.41
N SER A 190 16.94 41.02 6.83
CA SER A 190 16.17 39.82 6.50
C SER A 190 14.78 39.81 7.16
N ALA A 191 14.67 40.25 8.42
CA ALA A 191 13.40 40.38 9.12
C ALA A 191 12.49 41.42 8.42
N ALA A 192 13.02 42.60 8.11
CA ALA A 192 12.28 43.65 7.42
C ALA A 192 11.76 43.20 6.03
N LEU A 193 12.50 42.34 5.32
CA LEU A 193 12.04 41.74 4.07
C LEU A 193 10.87 40.76 4.30
N VAL A 194 10.98 39.87 5.30
CA VAL A 194 9.89 38.94 5.68
C VAL A 194 8.64 39.71 6.10
N ASP A 195 8.77 40.72 6.96
CA ASP A 195 7.66 41.56 7.41
C ASP A 195 7.00 42.32 6.24
N SER A 196 7.77 42.75 5.24
CA SER A 196 7.25 43.39 4.02
C SER A 196 6.49 42.45 3.08
N MET A 197 6.60 41.14 3.29
CA MET A 197 5.92 40.08 2.52
C MET A 197 4.88 39.31 3.36
N ALA A 198 4.64 39.71 4.59
CA ALA A 198 3.67 39.08 5.48
C ALA A 198 2.22 39.47 5.14
N GLY A 199 1.29 38.54 5.36
CA GLY A 199 -0.15 38.74 5.14
C GLY A 199 -0.96 37.54 5.61
N ASP A 200 -2.28 37.69 5.66
CA ASP A 200 -3.20 36.64 6.09
C ASP A 200 -3.33 35.51 5.04
N PHE A 201 -3.35 34.26 5.49
CA PHE A 201 -3.48 33.11 4.60
C PHE A 201 -4.95 32.78 4.32
N GLU A 202 -5.44 33.21 3.15
CA GLU A 202 -6.74 32.81 2.61
C GLU A 202 -6.58 31.69 1.56
N PRO A 203 -6.94 30.42 1.87
CA PRO A 203 -6.71 29.30 0.95
C PRO A 203 -7.38 29.47 -0.42
N GLY A 204 -8.52 30.16 -0.48
CA GLY A 204 -9.29 30.40 -1.71
C GLY A 204 -8.67 31.39 -2.70
N GLN A 205 -7.58 32.07 -2.33
CA GLN A 205 -6.83 32.92 -3.26
C GLN A 205 -5.86 32.13 -4.17
N PHE A 206 -5.57 30.87 -3.82
CA PHE A 206 -4.59 30.04 -4.52
C PHE A 206 -5.29 29.11 -5.53
N THR A 207 -4.76 29.04 -6.75
CA THR A 207 -5.26 28.16 -7.83
C THR A 207 -4.26 27.07 -8.17
N ASP A 208 -4.78 25.88 -8.50
CA ASP A 208 -3.98 24.85 -9.16
C ASP A 208 -3.86 25.19 -10.66
N ASP A 209 -2.80 25.93 -10.98
CA ASP A 209 -2.51 26.36 -12.34
C ASP A 209 -2.28 25.19 -13.31
N TYR A 210 -1.82 24.03 -12.82
CA TYR A 210 -1.67 22.83 -13.65
C TYR A 210 -3.04 22.27 -14.04
N GLN A 211 -3.97 22.11 -13.09
CA GLN A 211 -5.32 21.65 -13.38
C GLN A 211 -6.11 22.65 -14.25
N VAL A 212 -5.89 23.96 -14.07
CA VAL A 212 -6.45 25.01 -14.95
C VAL A 212 -5.88 24.92 -16.37
N GLN A 213 -4.59 24.65 -16.55
CA GLN A 213 -3.97 24.47 -17.88
C GLN A 213 -4.39 23.15 -18.54
N LEU A 214 -4.45 22.07 -17.77
CA LEU A 214 -4.90 20.75 -18.22
C LEU A 214 -6.35 20.79 -18.72
N ARG A 215 -7.25 21.45 -17.98
CA ARG A 215 -8.64 21.64 -18.43
C ARG A 215 -8.70 22.42 -19.74
N LYS A 216 -8.01 23.56 -19.86
CA LYS A 216 -7.94 24.33 -21.13
C LYS A 216 -7.44 23.51 -22.31
N LEU A 217 -6.49 22.60 -22.10
CA LEU A 217 -5.98 21.69 -23.13
C LEU A 217 -7.01 20.61 -23.53
N ILE A 218 -7.76 20.07 -22.56
CA ILE A 218 -8.86 19.13 -22.81
C ILE A 218 -9.98 19.81 -23.58
N ASP A 219 -10.43 20.98 -23.12
CA ASP A 219 -11.52 21.75 -23.73
C ASP A 219 -11.16 22.13 -25.18
N ALA A 220 -9.95 22.64 -25.41
CA ALA A 220 -9.47 22.99 -26.76
C ALA A 220 -9.38 21.77 -27.71
N LYS A 221 -9.05 20.57 -27.21
CA LYS A 221 -9.07 19.33 -28.00
C LYS A 221 -10.49 18.89 -28.36
N ILE A 222 -11.44 19.05 -27.44
CA ILE A 222 -12.86 18.76 -27.69
C ILE A 222 -13.43 19.73 -28.74
N GLU A 223 -13.13 21.04 -28.63
CA GLU A 223 -13.53 22.05 -29.61
C GLU A 223 -12.93 21.80 -31.01
N GLN A 224 -11.70 21.26 -31.08
CA GLN A 224 -11.04 20.87 -32.34
C GLN A 224 -11.54 19.53 -32.91
N GLY A 225 -12.39 18.80 -32.19
CA GLY A 225 -12.89 17.48 -32.60
C GLY A 225 -11.89 16.34 -32.42
N GLU A 226 -10.81 16.53 -31.65
CA GLU A 226 -9.81 15.49 -31.34
C GLU A 226 -10.30 14.52 -30.24
N SER A 227 -11.61 14.28 -30.16
CA SER A 227 -12.26 13.40 -29.19
C SER A 227 -12.74 12.10 -29.85
N LEU A 228 -12.27 10.95 -29.37
CA LEU A 228 -12.83 9.65 -29.71
C LEU A 228 -14.10 9.38 -28.91
N ASP A 229 -15.03 8.61 -29.49
CA ASP A 229 -16.17 8.10 -28.74
C ASP A 229 -15.70 7.13 -27.64
N THR A 230 -16.23 7.29 -26.43
CA THR A 230 -15.84 6.48 -25.28
C THR A 230 -16.13 4.99 -25.48
N GLU A 231 -17.22 4.62 -26.18
CA GLU A 231 -17.54 3.22 -26.46
C GLU A 231 -16.49 2.58 -27.38
N GLN A 232 -16.03 3.32 -28.39
CA GLN A 232 -15.00 2.86 -29.32
C GLN A 232 -13.66 2.59 -28.61
N THR A 233 -13.34 3.32 -27.52
CA THR A 233 -12.11 3.07 -26.74
C THR A 233 -12.06 1.73 -26.01
N PHE A 234 -13.17 1.00 -25.86
CA PHE A 234 -13.15 -0.35 -25.29
C PHE A 234 -12.92 -1.46 -26.33
N GLY A 235 -12.96 -1.11 -27.62
CA GLY A 235 -13.06 -2.05 -28.73
C GLY A 235 -14.45 -2.68 -28.83
N ALA A 236 -14.75 -3.28 -29.98
CA ALA A 236 -15.81 -4.29 -30.03
C ALA A 236 -15.42 -5.44 -29.08
N GLU A 237 -16.38 -6.05 -28.38
CA GLU A 237 -16.09 -7.17 -27.49
C GLU A 237 -15.34 -8.27 -28.27
N ALA A 238 -14.12 -8.57 -27.82
CA ALA A 238 -13.31 -9.65 -28.38
C ALA A 238 -13.95 -10.98 -27.98
N ALA A 239 -14.92 -11.41 -28.79
CA ALA A 239 -15.77 -12.56 -28.54
C ALA A 239 -14.92 -13.82 -28.28
N GLU A 240 -14.91 -14.25 -27.01
CA GLU A 240 -14.37 -15.50 -26.48
C GLU A 240 -13.31 -16.18 -27.35
N ALA A 241 -12.08 -15.64 -27.31
CA ALA A 241 -10.87 -16.31 -27.82
C ALA A 241 -10.47 -17.56 -27.01
N GLY A 242 -11.45 -18.21 -26.36
CA GLY A 242 -11.41 -19.54 -25.74
C GLY A 242 -12.35 -20.56 -26.43
N GLY A 243 -13.10 -20.15 -27.46
CA GLY A 243 -13.92 -21.03 -28.30
C GLY A 243 -13.06 -21.86 -29.26
N GLY A 244 -12.43 -22.94 -28.77
CA GLY A 244 -11.65 -23.87 -29.60
C GLY A 244 -12.46 -24.50 -30.75
N GLU A 245 -11.78 -24.88 -31.83
CA GLU A 245 -12.37 -25.27 -33.12
C GLU A 245 -13.08 -26.65 -33.11
N VAL A 246 -14.22 -26.75 -32.42
CA VAL A 246 -15.04 -27.99 -32.35
C VAL A 246 -15.95 -28.13 -33.59
N ILE A 247 -15.41 -27.93 -34.79
CA ILE A 247 -16.14 -28.07 -36.08
C ILE A 247 -15.46 -29.06 -37.07
N ASP A 248 -14.44 -29.82 -36.66
CA ASP A 248 -14.07 -31.08 -37.36
C ASP A 248 -13.75 -32.26 -36.43
N LEU A 249 -14.61 -32.47 -35.43
CA LEU A 249 -14.66 -33.73 -34.67
C LEU A 249 -15.95 -34.52 -34.93
N MET A 250 -17.08 -33.84 -35.10
CA MET A 250 -18.36 -34.47 -35.46
C MET A 250 -18.40 -34.96 -36.92
N GLU A 251 -17.78 -34.23 -37.86
CA GLU A 251 -17.71 -34.64 -39.27
C GLU A 251 -16.67 -35.76 -39.46
N ALA A 252 -15.48 -35.62 -38.86
CA ALA A 252 -14.50 -36.69 -38.73
C ALA A 252 -15.08 -38.00 -38.13
N LEU A 253 -15.89 -37.93 -37.04
CA LEU A 253 -16.53 -39.12 -36.48
C LEU A 253 -17.54 -39.77 -37.44
N LYS A 254 -18.37 -38.98 -38.13
CA LYS A 254 -19.30 -39.51 -39.16
C LYS A 254 -18.54 -40.23 -40.27
N ARG A 255 -17.52 -39.59 -40.85
CA ARG A 255 -16.64 -40.17 -41.89
C ARG A 255 -15.85 -41.40 -41.44
N SER A 256 -15.76 -41.66 -40.14
CA SER A 256 -15.15 -42.85 -39.55
C SER A 256 -16.18 -43.97 -39.30
N LEU A 257 -17.36 -43.61 -38.77
CA LEU A 257 -18.47 -44.54 -38.50
C LEU A 257 -19.10 -45.10 -39.79
N GLU A 258 -19.25 -44.28 -40.83
CA GLU A 258 -19.79 -44.72 -42.13
C GLU A 258 -18.85 -45.73 -42.80
N ARG A 259 -17.53 -45.48 -42.77
CA ARG A 259 -16.49 -46.42 -43.22
C ARG A 259 -16.42 -47.72 -42.40
N LYS A 260 -17.08 -47.79 -41.24
CA LYS A 260 -17.14 -49.01 -40.40
C LYS A 260 -18.52 -49.71 -40.45
N ARG A 261 -19.44 -49.26 -41.31
CA ARG A 261 -20.78 -49.87 -41.50
C ARG A 261 -21.04 -50.43 -42.90
N GLY A 262 -20.17 -50.20 -43.88
CA GLY A 262 -20.29 -50.76 -45.24
C GLY A 262 -19.24 -51.82 -45.56
N GLY A 263 -19.64 -53.09 -45.63
CA GLY A 263 -18.86 -54.19 -46.24
C GLY A 263 -18.42 -55.31 -45.28
N GLY A 264 -19.01 -56.50 -45.43
CA GLY A 264 -18.59 -57.74 -44.76
C GLY A 264 -19.27 -58.98 -45.34
N GLY A 265 -18.48 -60.04 -45.62
CA GLY A 265 -18.87 -61.26 -46.35
C GLY A 265 -18.54 -61.16 -47.85
N ALA A 266 -17.55 -61.88 -48.40
CA ALA A 266 -17.44 -63.34 -48.65
C ALA A 266 -18.02 -63.73 -50.05
N GLU A 267 -17.40 -64.59 -50.89
CA GLU A 267 -16.27 -65.51 -50.68
C GLU A 267 -15.47 -65.86 -51.99
N THR A 268 -14.27 -66.44 -51.83
CA THR A 268 -13.36 -67.19 -52.76
C THR A 268 -13.37 -67.03 -54.31
N SER A 269 -12.19 -66.81 -54.93
CA SER A 269 -11.43 -67.86 -55.68
C SER A 269 -10.30 -67.37 -56.64
N LYS A 270 -9.15 -68.07 -56.60
CA LYS A 270 -8.10 -68.30 -57.65
C LYS A 270 -7.27 -67.16 -58.30
N ALA A 271 -5.98 -67.16 -57.91
CA ALA A 271 -4.81 -67.53 -58.75
C ALA A 271 -3.94 -66.50 -59.52
N ASP A 272 -2.64 -66.62 -59.24
CA ASP A 272 -1.43 -66.50 -60.10
C ASP A 272 -0.62 -65.18 -60.26
N ALA A 273 0.65 -65.38 -60.64
CA ALA A 273 1.72 -64.43 -61.04
C ALA A 273 2.33 -63.43 -60.01
N SER A 274 3.46 -63.85 -59.43
CA SER A 274 4.64 -63.01 -59.08
C SER A 274 5.34 -62.45 -60.36
N PRO A 275 6.28 -61.47 -60.34
CA PRO A 275 7.34 -61.28 -59.31
C PRO A 275 7.81 -59.82 -58.98
N GLU A 276 8.86 -59.73 -58.13
CA GLU A 276 10.08 -58.86 -58.13
C GLU A 276 9.99 -57.40 -58.65
N ASP A 277 10.66 -56.37 -58.12
CA ASP A 277 11.75 -56.14 -57.14
C ASP A 277 11.53 -54.72 -56.50
N GLY A 278 12.31 -54.13 -55.59
CA GLY A 278 13.54 -54.51 -54.87
C GLY A 278 14.18 -53.29 -54.17
N GLU A 279 14.73 -53.49 -52.97
CA GLU A 279 15.77 -52.74 -52.23
C GLU A 279 15.80 -51.20 -51.95
N ALA A 280 16.34 -50.93 -50.74
CA ALA A 280 17.29 -49.88 -50.35
C ALA A 280 16.88 -48.40 -50.12
N SER A 281 17.06 -47.97 -48.86
CA SER A 281 17.49 -46.61 -48.48
C SER A 281 19.02 -46.52 -48.52
N PRO A 282 19.62 -45.32 -48.68
CA PRO A 282 20.44 -44.83 -47.55
C PRO A 282 20.50 -43.30 -47.32
N THR A 283 20.21 -42.90 -46.08
CA THR A 283 21.09 -42.15 -45.15
C THR A 283 22.06 -41.05 -45.67
N LYS A 284 21.98 -39.80 -45.13
CA LYS A 284 23.00 -39.16 -44.23
C LYS A 284 22.98 -37.60 -44.13
N THR A 285 23.16 -37.09 -42.89
CA THR A 285 23.91 -35.85 -42.49
C THR A 285 23.42 -34.45 -42.98
N THR A 286 23.68 -33.29 -42.35
CA THR A 286 24.39 -32.93 -41.08
C THR A 286 23.92 -31.58 -40.48
N ARG A 287 23.68 -31.55 -39.16
CA ARG A 287 24.32 -30.69 -38.13
C ARG A 287 24.51 -29.15 -38.35
N ALA A 288 23.69 -28.39 -37.62
CA ALA A 288 24.02 -27.28 -36.68
C ALA A 288 24.24 -25.80 -37.09
N LYS A 289 23.47 -24.95 -36.39
CA LYS A 289 23.88 -23.80 -35.55
C LYS A 289 24.41 -22.50 -36.20
N ALA A 290 23.47 -21.56 -36.35
CA ALA A 290 23.49 -20.14 -35.92
C ALA A 290 24.81 -19.37 -35.70
N THR A 291 24.84 -18.15 -36.25
CA THR A 291 25.40 -16.95 -35.61
C THR A 291 24.63 -15.69 -36.02
N ALA A 292 24.45 -14.76 -35.08
CA ALA A 292 24.10 -13.37 -35.33
C ALA A 292 24.70 -12.50 -34.21
N ALA A 293 25.51 -11.49 -34.57
CA ALA A 293 25.92 -10.38 -33.69
C ALA A 293 26.61 -9.28 -34.50
N THR A 294 26.31 -8.02 -34.20
CA THR A 294 26.87 -6.82 -34.86
C THR A 294 28.10 -6.28 -34.09
N LYS A 295 28.86 -5.38 -34.71
CA LYS A 295 29.89 -4.59 -34.01
C LYS A 295 29.28 -3.68 -32.94
N ALA A 296 29.99 -3.54 -31.82
CA ALA A 296 30.08 -2.29 -31.04
C ALA A 296 31.48 -2.19 -30.41
N ALA A 297 32.10 -1.01 -30.39
CA ALA A 297 33.43 -0.81 -29.83
C ALA A 297 33.68 0.64 -29.36
N SER A 298 33.70 0.84 -28.04
CA SER A 298 34.29 1.97 -27.28
C SER A 298 34.12 1.63 -25.78
N THR A 299 35.15 1.51 -24.92
CA THR A 299 36.11 2.53 -24.40
C THR A 299 35.39 3.73 -23.75
N ASN A 300 35.62 4.12 -22.48
CA ASN A 300 36.43 3.61 -21.36
C ASN A 300 35.77 4.14 -20.04
N THR A 301 36.20 4.02 -18.76
CA THR A 301 37.51 3.85 -18.09
C THR A 301 37.36 3.11 -16.74
N THR A 302 38.48 2.71 -16.14
CA THR A 302 38.70 2.00 -14.86
C THR A 302 38.17 2.66 -13.56
N ALA A 303 37.81 1.81 -12.59
CA ALA A 303 38.12 2.00 -11.16
C ALA A 303 38.67 0.68 -10.57
N ALA A 304 39.76 0.74 -9.78
CA ALA A 304 40.49 -0.44 -9.29
C ALA A 304 40.14 -0.83 -7.83
N LYS A 305 40.46 -2.07 -7.40
CA LYS A 305 39.94 -2.68 -6.16
C LYS A 305 41.01 -3.42 -5.33
N ALA A 306 41.05 -3.12 -4.03
CA ALA A 306 41.74 -3.86 -2.94
C ALA A 306 43.31 -3.90 -3.05
N PRO A 307 44.09 -4.41 -2.06
CA PRO A 307 43.87 -5.54 -1.14
C PRO A 307 43.42 -5.13 0.29
N ALA A 308 42.86 -5.94 1.20
CA ALA A 308 42.72 -7.40 1.40
C ALA A 308 43.81 -8.11 2.26
N LYS A 309 43.58 -8.24 3.59
CA LYS A 309 43.67 -9.50 4.39
C LYS A 309 43.36 -9.33 5.90
N ALA A 310 43.01 -10.45 6.54
CA ALA A 310 42.80 -10.66 7.99
C ALA A 310 44.05 -11.39 8.61
N PRO A 311 44.13 -11.90 9.88
CA PRO A 311 43.06 -12.30 10.83
C PRO A 311 43.30 -11.97 12.34
N ALA A 312 42.50 -12.59 13.22
CA ALA A 312 42.34 -12.30 14.66
C ALA A 312 43.33 -12.99 15.63
N SER A 313 43.35 -12.57 16.91
CA SER A 313 43.32 -13.50 18.08
C SER A 313 43.11 -12.82 19.47
N LYS A 314 42.68 -13.67 20.43
CA LYS A 314 42.73 -13.68 21.93
C LYS A 314 43.74 -12.71 22.61
N ALA A 315 43.65 -12.28 23.89
CA ALA A 315 42.85 -12.62 25.10
C ALA A 315 43.20 -11.58 26.23
N ALA A 316 42.65 -11.55 27.46
CA ALA A 316 41.38 -11.94 28.14
C ALA A 316 41.48 -11.54 29.65
N ALA A 317 40.51 -11.95 30.51
CA ALA A 317 40.51 -11.86 32.00
C ALA A 317 40.35 -10.44 32.63
N SER A 318 39.70 -10.24 33.81
CA SER A 318 38.81 -11.10 34.61
C SER A 318 38.02 -10.34 35.72
N LYS A 319 37.00 -11.01 36.29
CA LYS A 319 36.37 -10.84 37.63
C LYS A 319 35.49 -9.61 37.96
N ALA A 320 34.22 -9.90 38.23
CA ALA A 320 33.38 -9.31 39.29
C ALA A 320 33.32 -10.32 40.49
N PRO A 321 32.40 -10.29 41.49
CA PRO A 321 31.38 -9.29 41.89
C PRO A 321 31.24 -9.02 43.43
N ALA A 322 30.23 -8.22 43.82
CA ALA A 322 29.54 -8.20 45.13
C ALA A 322 30.29 -7.58 46.37
N SER A 323 29.67 -7.28 47.53
CA SER A 323 28.31 -7.58 48.04
C SER A 323 27.81 -6.67 49.21
N LYS A 324 26.48 -6.55 49.36
CA LYS A 324 25.65 -6.49 50.61
C LYS A 324 25.61 -5.27 51.58
N THR A 325 24.36 -4.85 51.84
CA THR A 325 23.76 -4.21 53.05
C THR A 325 23.75 -5.15 54.28
N PRO A 326 23.47 -4.74 55.56
CA PRO A 326 22.11 -4.32 56.01
C PRO A 326 21.94 -3.44 57.29
N ALA A 327 20.67 -3.05 57.56
CA ALA A 327 20.05 -2.64 58.85
C ALA A 327 20.50 -1.28 59.47
N LYS A 328 19.67 -0.54 60.24
CA LYS A 328 18.68 -0.98 61.26
C LYS A 328 17.62 0.10 61.63
N GLU A 329 16.46 -0.33 62.14
CA GLU A 329 15.41 0.45 62.86
C GLU A 329 15.35 -0.04 64.34
N PRO A 330 14.38 0.29 65.25
CA PRO A 330 13.29 1.30 65.24
C PRO A 330 13.25 2.18 66.53
N ALA A 331 12.32 3.15 66.60
CA ALA A 331 11.71 3.65 67.86
C ALA A 331 10.41 4.45 67.59
N ALA A 332 9.41 4.38 68.49
CA ALA A 332 8.13 5.08 68.34
C ALA A 332 7.64 5.71 69.67
N LYS A 333 6.80 6.77 69.59
CA LYS A 333 5.77 7.10 70.60
C LYS A 333 4.85 8.29 70.22
N GLU A 334 3.56 7.98 70.12
CA GLU A 334 2.42 8.85 70.52
C GLU A 334 2.09 8.55 72.01
N PRO A 335 1.02 9.10 72.68
CA PRO A 335 0.07 10.15 72.28
C PRO A 335 -0.11 11.29 73.32
N ALA A 336 -0.87 12.34 72.98
CA ALA A 336 -1.47 13.24 73.98
C ALA A 336 -2.82 13.83 73.50
N LYS A 337 -3.87 13.74 74.33
CA LYS A 337 -5.22 14.25 74.03
C LYS A 337 -5.48 15.58 74.73
N SER A 338 -6.22 16.49 74.09
CA SER A 338 -6.96 17.55 74.80
C SER A 338 -8.30 17.89 74.12
N ARG A 339 -9.28 18.34 74.91
CA ARG A 339 -10.66 18.64 74.51
C ARG A 339 -11.01 20.10 74.84
N ARG A 340 -11.62 20.81 73.89
CA ARG A 340 -12.79 21.72 74.02
C ARG A 340 -13.13 22.21 72.61
N LYS A 341 -14.34 22.09 72.04
CA LYS A 341 -15.73 22.24 72.54
C LYS A 341 -16.17 23.72 72.64
N GLY A 342 -16.57 24.26 71.48
CA GLY A 342 -17.78 25.06 71.27
C GLY A 342 -17.91 26.42 71.96
N ALA A 343 -17.92 27.46 71.13
CA ALA A 343 -18.96 28.50 71.12
C ALA A 343 -19.58 28.49 69.71
#